data_AF-A0A947MJ39-F1
#
_entry.id   AF-A0A947MJ39-F1
#
_cell.length_a   1.000
_cell.length_b   1.000
_cell.length_c   1.000
_cell.angle_alpha   90.00
_cell.angle_beta   90.00
_cell.angle_gamma   90.00
#
_symmetry.space_group_name_H-M   'P 1'
#
loop_
_entity.id
_entity.type
_entity.pdbx_description
1 polymer ?
#
loop_
_entity_poly.entity_id
_entity_poly.type
_entity_poly.pdbx_seq_one_letter_code
_entity_poly.pdbx_strand_id
1 'polypeptide(L)'
;MQITAYSPTHTQVTPLRSLAPLPLVRTAGVIAPQKILPTALASPDQLRRMVQGPIPANHLVGLAGPTQPHPELGTQSLSFEPGLQLARPIGMASSLDAALKQVQGKRQDFALIQTPSGIAIHPIHKPRWGFDDFRDLSRYEQLRDLRVSPGILALVSQRGKVRFNAPQQSPLAFAPIMGASAADRLPELIAKSDQVLLRLKQMEAVLGQRRDHRGIFAAMYRVITERAQTEMHSYIGKGDLRAAEFEGRLLIDFANYYFRAFDAYAAGDLQAVPEVWRSAFDAGRLAELRGYPAWSTTEIVGLSMVAHIVHDLPFVLKNLGFNSQDTHINAVYDHFNTALISEKDRIIGAIAKAYGPTDLARLEKALNTALAPLPGANPAPKIEKGLFSALRNLAKRASQQNNPSEIRQIALRLSDRVRILPGGN
;
A
#
# COMPACT_ATOMS: atom_id res chain seq x y z
N MET A 1 -32.89 -45.94 -13.63
CA MET A 1 -32.28 -44.90 -12.76
C MET A 1 -33.16 -43.66 -12.90
N GLN A 2 -34.14 -43.50 -12.01
CA GLN A 2 -35.19 -42.47 -12.11
C GLN A 2 -34.74 -41.19 -11.38
N ILE A 3 -35.00 -40.05 -12.02
CA ILE A 3 -34.78 -38.71 -11.48
C ILE A 3 -36.05 -38.33 -10.71
N THR A 4 -35.90 -38.03 -9.41
CA THR A 4 -37.00 -37.52 -8.58
C THR A 4 -36.78 -36.02 -8.36
N ALA A 5 -37.76 -35.23 -8.78
CA ALA A 5 -37.81 -33.78 -8.59
C ALA A 5 -38.07 -33.43 -7.11
N TYR A 6 -37.45 -32.35 -6.64
CA TYR A 6 -37.59 -31.82 -5.28
C TYR A 6 -37.88 -30.32 -5.32
N SER A 7 -39.03 -29.90 -4.79
CA SER A 7 -39.31 -28.57 -4.20
C SER A 7 -40.82 -28.43 -3.94
N PRO A 8 -41.30 -27.52 -3.05
CA PRO A 8 -40.63 -26.85 -1.93
C PRO A 8 -41.47 -26.87 -0.61
N THR A 9 -40.84 -26.64 0.54
CA THR A 9 -41.56 -26.32 1.79
C THR A 9 -41.61 -24.82 2.03
N HIS A 10 -42.83 -24.31 2.15
CA HIS A 10 -43.17 -22.94 2.54
C HIS A 10 -42.56 -22.56 3.89
N THR A 11 -41.79 -21.47 3.91
CA THR A 11 -41.47 -20.75 5.16
C THR A 11 -42.40 -19.54 5.26
N GLN A 12 -43.21 -19.50 6.31
CA GLN A 12 -44.11 -18.37 6.60
C GLN A 12 -43.28 -17.14 6.98
N VAL A 13 -43.53 -16.02 6.30
CA VAL A 13 -43.00 -14.70 6.63
C VAL A 13 -43.96 -14.06 7.64
N THR A 14 -43.45 -13.74 8.84
CA THR A 14 -44.15 -12.91 9.83
C THR A 14 -44.15 -11.45 9.37
N PRO A 15 -45.29 -10.72 9.40
CA PRO A 15 -45.31 -9.33 9.00
C PRO A 15 -44.66 -8.43 10.07
N LEU A 16 -43.73 -7.59 9.62
CA LEU A 16 -43.15 -6.49 10.41
C LEU A 16 -44.23 -5.47 10.76
N ARG A 17 -44.35 -5.17 12.06
CA ARG A 17 -45.21 -4.10 12.59
C ARG A 17 -44.77 -2.75 12.04
N SER A 18 -45.77 -1.99 11.58
CA SER A 18 -45.73 -0.57 11.26
C SER A 18 -45.11 0.25 12.40
N LEU A 19 -44.05 1.01 12.08
CA LEU A 19 -43.53 2.07 12.93
C LEU A 19 -44.17 3.39 12.51
N ALA A 20 -44.74 4.10 13.49
CA ALA A 20 -45.38 5.40 13.33
C ALA A 20 -44.39 6.48 12.84
N PRO A 21 -44.86 7.49 12.07
CA PRO A 21 -44.02 8.59 11.63
C PRO A 21 -43.71 9.57 12.79
N LEU A 22 -42.44 9.97 12.90
CA LEU A 22 -42.00 11.08 13.75
C LEU A 22 -42.43 12.44 13.16
N PRO A 23 -42.65 13.47 13.99
CA PRO A 23 -43.24 14.73 13.55
C PRO A 23 -42.25 15.60 12.76
N LEU A 24 -42.77 16.20 11.68
CA LEU A 24 -42.15 17.28 10.91
C LEU A 24 -42.03 18.54 11.78
N VAL A 25 -40.80 18.95 12.08
CA VAL A 25 -40.51 20.30 12.55
C VAL A 25 -40.53 21.25 11.35
N ARG A 26 -41.54 22.13 11.32
CA ARG A 26 -41.58 23.30 10.46
C ARG A 26 -40.60 24.34 11.00
N THR A 27 -39.65 24.78 10.18
CA THR A 27 -39.06 26.12 10.29
C THR A 27 -39.19 26.81 8.94
N ALA A 28 -40.12 27.77 8.89
CA ALA A 28 -40.20 28.78 7.85
C ALA A 28 -39.12 29.84 8.10
N GLY A 29 -38.48 30.31 7.04
CA GLY A 29 -37.46 31.36 7.10
C GLY A 29 -36.84 31.58 5.72
N VAL A 30 -37.61 32.23 4.85
CA VAL A 30 -37.14 32.74 3.54
C VAL A 30 -36.16 33.89 3.81
N ILE A 31 -34.90 33.75 3.40
CA ILE A 31 -33.95 34.86 3.27
C ILE A 31 -33.50 34.91 1.81
N ALA A 32 -33.68 36.09 1.21
CA ALA A 32 -33.32 36.43 -0.17
C ALA A 32 -31.80 36.33 -0.43
N PRO A 33 -31.37 36.12 -1.70
CA PRO A 33 -29.95 35.94 -2.02
C PRO A 33 -29.18 37.26 -1.93
N GLN A 34 -28.17 37.33 -1.05
CA GLN A 34 -27.16 38.37 -1.09
C GLN A 34 -26.14 38.10 -2.21
N LYS A 35 -25.89 39.14 -3.02
CA LYS A 35 -24.77 39.23 -3.95
C LYS A 35 -23.45 39.05 -3.20
N ILE A 36 -22.70 37.99 -3.52
CA ILE A 36 -21.30 37.83 -3.11
C ILE A 36 -20.42 38.43 -4.22
N LEU A 37 -19.69 39.49 -3.87
CA LEU A 37 -18.54 40.02 -4.63
C LEU A 37 -17.36 39.03 -4.55
N PRO A 38 -16.51 38.93 -5.58
CA PRO A 38 -15.44 37.94 -5.63
C PRO A 38 -14.29 38.33 -4.69
N THR A 39 -14.01 37.47 -3.71
CA THR A 39 -12.79 37.53 -2.92
C THR A 39 -11.64 37.00 -3.78
N ALA A 40 -10.68 37.87 -4.09
CA ALA A 40 -9.46 37.51 -4.81
C ALA A 40 -8.66 36.45 -4.01
N LEU A 41 -8.36 35.32 -4.66
CA LEU A 41 -7.44 34.32 -4.15
C LEU A 41 -6.02 34.88 -4.18
N ALA A 42 -5.30 34.79 -3.05
CA ALA A 42 -3.90 35.15 -2.95
C ALA A 42 -3.05 34.33 -3.93
N SER A 43 -2.05 34.97 -4.56
CA SER A 43 -1.18 34.30 -5.51
C SER A 43 -0.24 33.31 -4.80
N PRO A 44 0.25 32.26 -5.50
CA PRO A 44 1.19 31.28 -4.94
C PRO A 44 2.45 31.89 -4.27
N ASP A 45 2.86 33.09 -4.68
CA ASP A 45 4.00 33.82 -4.11
C ASP A 45 3.69 34.49 -2.77
N GLN A 46 2.42 34.78 -2.45
CA GLN A 46 2.02 35.30 -1.15
C GLN A 46 2.04 34.19 -0.08
N LEU A 47 1.69 32.96 -0.44
CA LEU A 47 1.77 31.81 0.46
C LEU A 47 3.23 31.41 0.78
N ARG A 48 4.17 31.60 -0.17
CA ARG A 48 5.61 31.35 0.08
C ARG A 48 6.25 32.32 1.07
N ARG A 49 5.78 33.57 1.13
CA ARG A 49 6.31 34.58 2.06
C ARG A 49 5.82 34.41 3.50
N MET A 50 4.71 33.70 3.72
CA MET A 50 4.19 33.46 5.08
C MET A 50 4.91 32.33 5.84
N VAL A 51 5.74 31.53 5.16
CA VAL A 51 6.42 30.35 5.75
C VAL A 51 7.89 30.64 6.13
N GLN A 52 8.42 31.81 5.79
CA GLN A 52 9.82 32.17 6.09
C GLN A 52 9.88 33.46 6.91
N GLY A 53 9.78 33.32 8.24
CA GLY A 53 10.17 34.35 9.20
C GLY A 53 11.63 34.18 9.64
N PRO A 54 12.35 35.25 10.00
CA PRO A 54 13.79 35.22 10.28
C PRO A 54 14.09 34.57 11.63
N ILE A 55 15.14 33.76 11.67
CA ILE A 55 15.75 33.21 12.90
C ILE A 55 16.77 34.23 13.42
N PRO A 56 16.71 34.69 14.68
CA PRO A 56 17.74 35.56 15.23
C PRO A 56 19.00 34.75 15.59
N ALA A 57 20.14 35.28 15.16
CA ALA A 57 21.46 34.82 15.58
C ALA A 57 21.75 35.30 17.01
N ASN A 58 22.21 34.39 17.88
CA ASN A 58 23.25 34.63 18.90
C ASN A 58 23.48 33.36 19.75
N HIS A 59 24.67 32.77 19.62
CA HIS A 59 25.67 32.64 20.68
C HIS A 59 26.76 31.64 20.26
N LEU A 60 27.92 32.19 19.90
CA LEU A 60 29.21 31.52 19.76
C LEU A 60 30.02 31.78 21.03
N VAL A 61 30.31 30.73 21.80
CA VAL A 61 31.46 30.57 22.72
C VAL A 61 31.62 29.04 22.84
N GLY A 62 32.72 28.35 22.55
CA GLY A 62 34.12 28.73 22.45
C GLY A 62 34.89 28.04 23.58
N LEU A 63 35.23 26.76 23.46
CA LEU A 63 36.30 26.13 24.27
C LEU A 63 36.96 24.96 23.52
N ALA A 64 38.23 25.15 23.21
CA ALA A 64 39.19 24.13 22.80
C ALA A 64 39.91 23.57 24.05
N GLY A 65 40.25 22.29 24.03
CA GLY A 65 41.05 21.61 25.05
C GLY A 65 41.32 20.14 24.67
N PRO A 66 42.43 19.53 25.13
CA PRO A 66 43.38 18.86 24.24
C PRO A 66 43.19 17.36 24.06
N THR A 67 43.78 16.87 22.97
CA THR A 67 44.00 15.49 22.56
C THR A 67 44.78 14.67 23.60
N GLN A 68 44.26 13.50 23.94
CA GLN A 68 45.02 12.40 24.57
C GLN A 68 44.92 11.12 23.74
N PRO A 69 45.97 10.27 23.75
CA PRO A 69 46.13 9.16 22.82
C PRO A 69 45.27 7.94 23.21
N HIS A 70 44.74 7.26 22.19
CA HIS A 70 44.06 5.97 22.30
C HIS A 70 45.06 4.83 22.62
N PRO A 71 44.76 3.94 23.58
CA PRO A 71 45.44 2.65 23.69
C PRO A 71 44.77 1.60 22.79
N GLU A 72 45.58 0.63 22.40
CA GLU A 72 45.30 -0.50 21.50
C GLU A 72 44.05 -1.30 21.90
N LEU A 73 43.17 -1.58 20.93
CA LEU A 73 42.03 -2.48 21.10
C LEU A 73 42.47 -3.92 20.79
N GLY A 74 42.69 -4.69 21.86
CA GLY A 74 42.72 -6.14 21.80
C GLY A 74 41.34 -6.73 21.45
N THR A 75 41.35 -7.86 20.77
CA THR A 75 40.19 -8.66 20.37
C THR A 75 39.40 -9.13 21.60
N GLN A 76 38.29 -8.46 21.93
CA GLN A 76 37.30 -8.97 22.87
C GLN A 76 36.19 -9.70 22.11
N SER A 77 36.01 -10.97 22.46
CA SER A 77 34.91 -11.82 21.99
C SER A 77 33.58 -11.29 22.56
N LEU A 78 32.69 -10.81 21.69
CA LEU A 78 31.34 -10.36 22.05
C LEU A 78 30.51 -11.55 22.51
N SER A 79 30.25 -11.61 23.81
CA SER A 79 29.28 -12.53 24.40
C SER A 79 27.90 -11.88 24.29
N PHE A 80 26.95 -12.52 23.61
CA PHE A 80 25.56 -12.06 23.52
C PHE A 80 24.82 -12.38 24.82
N GLU A 81 24.31 -11.35 25.51
CA GLU A 81 23.38 -11.47 26.65
C GLU A 81 22.02 -12.07 26.23
N PRO A 82 21.32 -12.80 27.11
CA PRO A 82 20.08 -13.50 26.77
C PRO A 82 18.83 -12.58 26.74
N GLY A 83 18.19 -12.51 25.58
CA GLY A 83 16.75 -12.43 25.32
C GLY A 83 15.85 -11.50 26.16
N LEU A 84 15.38 -10.43 25.52
CA LEU A 84 14.32 -9.53 25.99
C LEU A 84 13.03 -10.26 26.44
N GLN A 85 12.55 -10.00 27.66
CA GLN A 85 11.24 -10.46 28.14
C GLN A 85 10.16 -9.42 27.82
N LEU A 86 9.34 -9.68 26.80
CA LEU A 86 8.05 -9.00 26.69
C LEU A 86 7.20 -9.29 27.93
N ALA A 87 6.39 -8.32 28.35
CA ALA A 87 5.32 -8.59 29.30
C ALA A 87 4.45 -9.75 28.79
N ARG A 88 3.95 -10.59 29.70
CA ARG A 88 3.05 -11.69 29.33
C ARG A 88 1.89 -11.15 28.49
N PRO A 89 1.46 -11.88 27.44
CA PRO A 89 0.34 -11.46 26.63
C PRO A 89 -0.88 -11.30 27.54
N ILE A 90 -1.57 -10.17 27.41
CA ILE A 90 -2.78 -9.89 28.21
C ILE A 90 -4.03 -10.50 27.58
N GLY A 91 -3.89 -11.04 26.36
CA GLY A 91 -4.95 -11.67 25.61
C GLY A 91 -4.43 -12.41 24.40
N MET A 92 -5.24 -13.35 23.94
CA MET A 92 -5.08 -14.06 22.67
C MET A 92 -6.33 -13.81 21.83
N ALA A 93 -6.14 -13.63 20.53
CA ALA A 93 -7.22 -13.44 19.57
C ALA A 93 -7.08 -14.43 18.42
N SER A 94 -8.20 -14.99 17.96
CA SER A 94 -8.22 -15.90 16.81
C SER A 94 -7.99 -15.18 15.48
N SER A 95 -8.17 -13.86 15.42
CA SER A 95 -7.99 -13.06 14.21
C SER A 95 -7.51 -11.64 14.53
N LEU A 96 -6.98 -10.95 13.52
CA LEU A 96 -6.50 -9.58 13.68
C LEU A 96 -7.64 -8.62 14.04
N ASP A 97 -8.80 -8.78 13.42
CA ASP A 97 -9.98 -7.96 13.74
C ASP A 97 -10.42 -8.15 15.19
N ALA A 98 -10.39 -9.38 15.71
CA ALA A 98 -10.67 -9.64 17.12
C ALA A 98 -9.63 -8.98 18.03
N ALA A 99 -8.34 -9.06 17.66
CA ALA A 99 -7.26 -8.41 18.41
C ALA A 99 -7.41 -6.88 18.42
N LEU A 100 -7.65 -6.26 17.27
CA LEU A 100 -7.86 -4.81 17.12
C LEU A 100 -9.05 -4.34 17.94
N LYS A 101 -10.17 -5.06 17.92
CA LYS A 101 -11.35 -4.76 18.75
C LYS A 101 -11.04 -4.82 20.25
N GLN A 102 -10.23 -5.77 20.70
CA GLN A 102 -9.86 -5.89 22.12
C GLN A 102 -9.03 -4.70 22.62
N VAL A 103 -8.16 -4.14 21.76
CA VAL A 103 -7.27 -3.03 22.13
C VAL A 103 -7.82 -1.63 21.80
N GLN A 104 -8.89 -1.55 21.02
CA GLN A 104 -9.50 -0.28 20.63
C GLN A 104 -10.02 0.50 21.85
N GLY A 105 -9.65 1.77 21.95
CA GLY A 105 -10.09 2.68 23.02
C GLY A 105 -9.37 2.51 24.37
N LYS A 106 -8.40 1.59 24.47
CA LYS A 106 -7.58 1.40 25.68
C LYS A 106 -6.55 2.53 25.78
N ARG A 107 -6.23 2.95 27.01
CA ARG A 107 -5.22 4.01 27.31
C ARG A 107 -3.78 3.47 27.35
N GLN A 108 -3.47 2.55 26.45
CA GLN A 108 -2.18 1.87 26.38
C GLN A 108 -1.85 1.55 24.92
N ASP A 109 -0.57 1.48 24.60
CA ASP A 109 -0.11 1.04 23.29
C ASP A 109 0.07 -0.50 23.32
N PHE A 110 -0.17 -1.18 22.19
CA PHE A 110 -0.07 -2.63 22.09
C PHE A 110 0.73 -3.06 20.86
N ALA A 111 1.47 -4.16 21.00
CA ALA A 111 1.99 -4.95 19.89
C ALA A 111 1.11 -6.19 19.69
N LEU A 112 0.68 -6.41 18.46
CA LEU A 112 -0.07 -7.59 18.03
C LEU A 112 0.90 -8.54 17.34
N ILE A 113 1.10 -9.72 17.90
CA ILE A 113 2.13 -10.68 17.47
C ILE A 113 1.45 -11.97 17.01
N GLN A 114 1.66 -12.36 15.75
CA GLN A 114 1.27 -13.67 15.22
C GLN A 114 2.07 -14.77 15.92
N THR A 115 1.34 -15.76 16.42
CA THR A 115 1.83 -16.99 17.02
C THR A 115 1.18 -18.19 16.32
N PRO A 116 1.68 -19.43 16.53
CA PRO A 116 1.01 -20.63 16.01
C PRO A 116 -0.44 -20.79 16.50
N SER A 117 -0.76 -20.26 17.68
CA SER A 117 -2.08 -20.36 18.33
C SER A 117 -3.02 -19.16 18.07
N GLY A 118 -2.62 -18.19 17.26
CA GLY A 118 -3.40 -16.97 17.00
C GLY A 118 -2.56 -15.70 17.21
N ILE A 119 -3.21 -14.59 17.58
CA ILE A 119 -2.56 -13.29 17.76
C ILE A 119 -2.47 -12.96 19.24
N ALA A 120 -1.24 -12.86 19.74
CA ALA A 120 -0.93 -12.43 21.09
C ALA A 120 -0.95 -10.90 21.19
N ILE A 121 -1.58 -10.38 22.24
CA ILE A 121 -1.68 -8.94 22.51
C ILE A 121 -0.71 -8.60 23.64
N HIS A 122 0.36 -7.90 23.31
CA HIS A 122 1.38 -7.48 24.26
C HIS A 122 1.24 -5.98 24.56
N PRO A 123 1.05 -5.58 25.81
CA PRO A 123 1.13 -4.17 26.17
C PRO A 123 2.57 -3.68 25.96
N ILE A 124 2.72 -2.51 25.35
CA ILE A 124 4.01 -1.84 25.21
C ILE A 124 3.99 -0.51 25.94
N HIS A 125 5.10 -0.19 26.61
CA HIS A 125 5.21 1.04 27.38
C HIS A 125 5.74 2.16 26.49
N LYS A 126 5.13 3.34 26.59
CA LYS A 126 5.66 4.54 25.95
C LYS A 126 6.98 4.95 26.61
N PRO A 127 7.99 5.39 25.85
CA PRO A 127 9.14 6.05 26.45
C PRO A 127 8.70 7.29 27.23
N ARG A 128 9.40 7.60 28.33
CA ARG A 128 9.06 8.63 29.33
C ARG A 128 8.90 10.06 28.78
N TRP A 129 9.27 10.32 27.53
CA TRP A 129 9.24 11.64 26.89
C TRP A 129 8.24 11.64 25.73
N GLY A 130 7.18 12.43 25.89
CA GLY A 130 5.96 12.38 25.10
C GLY A 130 6.16 12.62 23.61
N PHE A 131 5.84 11.62 22.79
CA PHE A 131 5.64 11.75 21.35
C PHE A 131 4.53 10.77 20.91
N ASP A 132 3.44 11.29 20.36
CA ASP A 132 2.24 10.53 19.93
C ASP A 132 2.32 10.00 18.50
N ASP A 133 3.53 9.68 18.06
CA ASP A 133 3.74 9.24 16.71
C ASP A 133 4.68 8.04 16.68
N PHE A 134 4.13 6.89 16.30
CA PHE A 134 4.86 5.65 16.05
C PHE A 134 5.99 5.77 15.03
N ARG A 135 6.29 6.96 14.48
CA ARG A 135 7.43 7.29 13.60
C ARG A 135 8.71 6.51 13.91
N ASP A 136 9.16 6.50 15.16
CA ASP A 136 10.46 5.93 15.55
C ASP A 136 10.34 4.72 16.48
N LEU A 137 10.27 3.51 15.89
CA LEU A 137 10.22 2.25 16.64
C LEU A 137 11.50 1.96 17.42
N SER A 138 12.60 2.69 17.20
CA SER A 138 13.87 2.46 17.94
C SER A 138 13.75 2.88 19.40
N ARG A 139 12.77 3.74 19.68
CA ARG A 139 12.50 4.32 21.00
C ARG A 139 11.66 3.42 21.89
N TYR A 140 11.08 2.36 21.33
CA TYR A 140 10.48 1.30 22.12
C TYR A 140 11.56 0.26 22.37
N GLU A 141 12.28 0.40 23.50
CA GLU A 141 13.34 -0.56 23.89
C GLU A 141 12.81 -2.00 23.85
N GLN A 142 11.55 -2.20 24.25
CA GLN A 142 10.84 -3.49 24.20
C GLN A 142 10.63 -4.05 22.78
N LEU A 143 10.69 -3.20 21.76
CA LEU A 143 10.54 -3.58 20.35
C LEU A 143 11.86 -3.61 19.60
N ARG A 144 12.96 -3.16 20.21
CA ARG A 144 14.28 -3.06 19.56
C ARG A 144 14.80 -4.43 19.14
N ASP A 145 14.61 -5.43 19.99
CA ASP A 145 15.02 -6.83 19.73
C ASP A 145 13.98 -7.59 18.90
N LEU A 146 12.74 -7.10 18.84
CA LEU A 146 11.69 -7.65 17.99
C LEU A 146 11.73 -7.13 16.55
N ARG A 147 12.60 -6.16 16.25
CA ARG A 147 12.85 -5.73 14.86
C ARG A 147 13.17 -6.91 13.95
N VAL A 148 13.71 -8.00 14.51
CA VAL A 148 14.12 -9.22 13.81
C VAL A 148 13.09 -10.36 13.89
N SER A 149 11.97 -10.17 14.59
CA SER A 149 11.02 -11.25 14.83
C SER A 149 9.87 -11.25 13.80
N PRO A 150 9.68 -12.34 13.03
CA PRO A 150 8.66 -12.44 11.97
C PRO A 150 7.20 -12.43 12.47
N GLY A 151 6.96 -12.18 13.76
CA GLY A 151 5.64 -12.27 14.38
C GLY A 151 4.87 -10.95 14.51
N ILE A 152 5.50 -9.77 14.61
CA ILE A 152 4.70 -8.55 14.84
C ILE A 152 3.86 -8.26 13.59
N LEU A 153 2.54 -8.22 13.76
CA LEU A 153 1.57 -7.86 12.71
C LEU A 153 1.30 -6.36 12.71
N ALA A 154 1.08 -5.78 13.89
CA ALA A 154 0.71 -4.39 14.04
C ALA A 154 1.06 -3.83 15.41
N LEU A 155 1.21 -2.51 15.47
CA LEU A 155 1.29 -1.70 16.66
C LEU A 155 0.05 -0.82 16.73
N VAL A 156 -0.62 -0.79 17.88
CA VAL A 156 -1.85 -0.04 18.09
C VAL A 156 -1.63 0.98 19.19
N SER A 157 -1.88 2.26 18.92
CA SER A 157 -1.74 3.30 19.95
C SER A 157 -2.98 3.41 20.79
N GLN A 158 -2.81 4.03 21.95
CA GLN A 158 -3.90 4.53 22.78
C GLN A 158 -4.89 5.45 22.05
N ARG A 159 -4.48 6.09 20.93
CA ARG A 159 -5.34 6.94 20.09
C ARG A 159 -5.98 6.20 18.92
N GLY A 160 -5.86 4.87 18.87
CA GLY A 160 -6.41 4.05 17.79
C GLY A 160 -5.64 4.15 16.47
N LYS A 161 -4.48 4.85 16.41
CA LYS A 161 -3.58 4.73 15.25
C LYS A 161 -3.03 3.32 15.21
N VAL A 162 -3.06 2.69 14.04
CA VAL A 162 -2.52 1.35 13.80
C VAL A 162 -1.36 1.50 12.82
N ARG A 163 -0.20 0.97 13.17
CA ARG A 163 0.97 0.84 12.29
C ARG A 163 1.20 -0.64 12.07
N PHE A 164 1.03 -1.12 10.85
CA PHE A 164 1.41 -2.49 10.53
C PHE A 164 2.93 -2.60 10.57
N ASN A 165 3.44 -3.73 11.08
CA ASN A 165 4.87 -3.98 10.96
C ASN A 165 5.15 -4.19 9.46
N ALA A 166 6.08 -3.42 8.92
CA ALA A 166 6.64 -3.77 7.63
C ALA A 166 7.31 -5.15 7.81
N PRO A 167 7.16 -6.12 6.88
CA PRO A 167 8.14 -7.19 6.82
C PRO A 167 9.51 -6.49 6.78
N GLN A 168 10.46 -7.00 7.56
CA GLN A 168 11.80 -6.42 7.62
C GLN A 168 12.25 -6.05 6.21
N GLN A 169 12.82 -4.87 6.09
CA GLN A 169 13.48 -4.42 4.87
C GLN A 169 14.35 -5.58 4.37
N SER A 170 13.97 -6.26 3.29
CA SER A 170 14.98 -6.90 2.45
C SER A 170 15.80 -5.74 1.91
N PRO A 171 17.01 -5.48 2.43
CA PRO A 171 17.82 -4.41 1.91
C PRO A 171 18.28 -4.92 0.55
N LEU A 172 17.62 -4.44 -0.52
CA LEU A 172 18.08 -4.55 -1.90
C LEU A 172 18.41 -5.97 -2.38
N ALA A 173 17.52 -6.52 -3.21
CA ALA A 173 17.62 -7.80 -3.89
C ALA A 173 17.57 -9.01 -2.93
N PHE A 174 16.86 -10.07 -3.34
CA PHE A 174 17.34 -11.39 -3.00
C PHE A 174 18.78 -11.45 -3.52
N ALA A 175 19.77 -11.23 -2.66
CA ALA A 175 21.12 -11.66 -2.95
C ALA A 175 20.97 -13.12 -3.40
N PRO A 176 21.49 -13.51 -4.58
CA PRO A 176 21.41 -14.89 -5.00
C PRO A 176 21.94 -15.71 -3.82
N ILE A 177 21.07 -16.53 -3.22
CA ILE A 177 21.51 -17.54 -2.26
C ILE A 177 22.35 -18.48 -3.12
N MET A 178 23.65 -18.18 -3.23
CA MET A 178 24.56 -18.91 -4.09
C MET A 178 24.52 -20.36 -3.65
N GLY A 179 23.99 -21.25 -4.50
CA GLY A 179 23.92 -22.68 -4.27
C GLY A 179 22.54 -23.26 -3.97
N ALA A 180 21.51 -22.46 -3.63
CA ALA A 180 20.15 -23.01 -3.50
C ALA A 180 19.54 -23.27 -4.89
N SER A 181 18.83 -24.38 -5.06
CA SER A 181 18.04 -24.61 -6.28
C SER A 181 16.72 -23.82 -6.22
N ALA A 182 16.01 -23.73 -7.35
CA ALA A 182 14.66 -23.16 -7.36
C ALA A 182 13.72 -23.94 -6.41
N ALA A 183 13.86 -25.28 -6.36
CA ALA A 183 13.07 -26.14 -5.49
C ALA A 183 13.27 -25.79 -4.01
N ASP A 184 14.51 -25.47 -3.60
CA ASP A 184 14.82 -25.12 -2.21
C ASP A 184 14.22 -23.77 -1.80
N ARG A 185 14.08 -22.84 -2.75
CA ARG A 185 13.53 -21.49 -2.47
C ARG A 185 12.01 -21.42 -2.50
N LEU A 186 11.34 -22.33 -3.21
CA LEU A 186 9.90 -22.25 -3.42
C LEU A 186 9.07 -22.27 -2.12
N PRO A 187 9.35 -23.11 -1.11
CA PRO A 187 8.60 -23.07 0.16
C PRO A 187 8.63 -21.69 0.83
N GLU A 188 9.78 -21.02 0.81
CA GLU A 188 9.93 -19.67 1.36
C GLU A 188 9.17 -18.64 0.54
N LEU A 189 9.23 -18.72 -0.79
CA LEU A 189 8.49 -17.83 -1.68
C LEU A 189 6.97 -17.98 -1.51
N ILE A 190 6.47 -19.21 -1.35
CA ILE A 190 5.06 -19.48 -1.06
C ILE A 190 4.69 -18.80 0.26
N ALA A 191 5.42 -19.06 1.35
CA ALA A 191 5.15 -18.48 2.65
C ALA A 191 5.18 -16.94 2.63
N LYS A 192 6.15 -16.33 1.93
CA LYS A 192 6.23 -14.87 1.76
C LYS A 192 5.09 -14.32 0.91
N SER A 193 4.68 -15.03 -0.14
CA SER A 193 3.52 -14.61 -0.95
C SER A 193 2.22 -14.63 -0.12
N ASP A 194 2.06 -15.61 0.76
CA ASP A 194 0.92 -15.68 1.69
C ASP A 194 0.93 -14.51 2.68
N GLN A 195 2.10 -14.11 3.17
CA GLN A 195 2.24 -12.92 4.02
C GLN A 195 1.87 -11.64 3.27
N VAL A 196 2.24 -11.51 2.00
CA VAL A 196 1.82 -10.38 1.16
C VAL A 196 0.30 -10.33 1.05
N LEU A 197 -0.34 -11.45 0.70
CA LEU A 197 -1.79 -11.49 0.56
C LEU A 197 -2.50 -11.23 1.88
N LEU A 198 -2.02 -11.82 2.98
CA LEU A 198 -2.54 -11.59 4.31
C LEU A 198 -2.48 -10.11 4.66
N ARG A 199 -1.35 -9.45 4.40
CA ARG A 199 -1.19 -8.02 4.66
C ARG A 199 -2.14 -7.17 3.82
N LEU A 200 -2.33 -7.47 2.53
CA LEU A 200 -3.29 -6.75 1.69
C LEU A 200 -4.73 -6.89 2.21
N LYS A 201 -5.13 -8.09 2.63
CA LYS A 201 -6.43 -8.34 3.29
C LYS A 201 -6.60 -7.51 4.55
N GLN A 202 -5.57 -7.44 5.39
CA GLN A 202 -5.59 -6.63 6.61
C GLN A 202 -5.66 -5.13 6.31
N MET A 203 -4.90 -4.65 5.33
CA MET A 203 -4.95 -3.25 4.89
C MET A 203 -6.33 -2.89 4.34
N GLU A 204 -6.91 -3.72 3.46
CA GLU A 204 -8.27 -3.52 2.94
C GLU A 204 -9.30 -3.48 4.07
N ALA A 205 -9.26 -4.41 5.01
CA ALA A 205 -10.20 -4.46 6.13
C ALA A 205 -10.11 -3.19 7.00
N VAL A 206 -8.89 -2.82 7.42
CA VAL A 206 -8.69 -1.67 8.32
C VAL A 206 -8.99 -0.34 7.61
N LEU A 207 -8.56 -0.18 6.36
CA LEU A 207 -8.81 1.04 5.60
C LEU A 207 -10.29 1.16 5.22
N GLY A 208 -10.93 0.05 4.83
CA GLY A 208 -12.36 0.00 4.52
C GLY A 208 -13.22 0.35 5.73
N GLN A 209 -12.93 -0.21 6.91
CA GLN A 209 -13.63 0.14 8.17
C GLN A 209 -13.52 1.63 8.50
N ARG A 210 -12.40 2.26 8.16
CA ARG A 210 -12.15 3.69 8.37
C ARG A 210 -12.68 4.57 7.25
N ARG A 211 -13.22 3.98 6.17
CA ARG A 211 -13.53 4.67 4.92
C ARG A 211 -12.34 5.47 4.39
N ASP A 212 -11.15 4.94 4.61
CA ASP A 212 -9.91 5.52 4.11
C ASP A 212 -9.72 5.09 2.66
N HIS A 213 -9.87 6.04 1.75
CA HIS A 213 -9.86 5.78 0.30
C HIS A 213 -8.51 5.31 -0.23
N ARG A 214 -7.44 5.39 0.56
CA ARG A 214 -6.17 4.70 0.21
C ARG A 214 -6.36 3.18 0.16
N GLY A 215 -7.38 2.64 0.82
CA GLY A 215 -7.76 1.24 0.77
C GLY A 215 -8.35 0.76 -0.56
N ILE A 216 -8.74 1.66 -1.48
CA ILE A 216 -9.20 1.31 -2.83
C ILE A 216 -8.10 0.52 -3.56
N PHE A 217 -6.87 1.04 -3.53
CA PHE A 217 -5.75 0.37 -4.19
C PHE A 217 -5.39 -0.93 -3.50
N ALA A 218 -5.44 -1.00 -2.16
CA ALA A 218 -5.20 -2.25 -1.42
C ALA A 218 -6.20 -3.34 -1.82
N ALA A 219 -7.49 -2.99 -1.99
CA ALA A 219 -8.53 -3.92 -2.41
C ALA A 219 -8.31 -4.43 -3.84
N MET A 220 -8.01 -3.52 -4.78
CA MET A 220 -7.64 -3.90 -6.15
C MET A 220 -6.40 -4.80 -6.17
N TYR A 221 -5.36 -4.41 -5.43
CA TYR A 221 -4.09 -5.10 -5.45
C TYR A 221 -4.20 -6.49 -4.83
N ARG A 222 -5.02 -6.67 -3.78
CA ARG A 222 -5.35 -7.99 -3.25
C ARG A 222 -5.85 -8.94 -4.33
N VAL A 223 -6.82 -8.52 -5.15
CA VAL A 223 -7.39 -9.36 -6.22
C VAL A 223 -6.31 -9.78 -7.23
N ILE A 224 -5.46 -8.83 -7.62
CA ILE A 224 -4.31 -9.07 -8.52
C ILE A 224 -3.32 -10.06 -7.89
N THR A 225 -3.00 -9.91 -6.61
CA THR A 225 -2.08 -10.80 -5.87
C THR A 225 -2.65 -12.21 -5.72
N GLU A 226 -3.95 -12.37 -5.47
CA GLU A 226 -4.60 -13.70 -5.45
C GLU A 226 -4.46 -14.41 -6.79
N ARG A 227 -4.61 -13.67 -7.89
CA ARG A 227 -4.41 -14.22 -9.24
C ARG A 227 -2.97 -14.64 -9.47
N ALA A 228 -2.01 -13.81 -9.06
CA ALA A 228 -0.57 -14.11 -9.14
C ALA A 228 -0.17 -15.35 -8.33
N GLN A 229 -0.69 -15.51 -7.11
CA GLN A 229 -0.45 -16.74 -6.33
C GLN A 229 -1.03 -17.97 -7.05
N THR A 230 -2.23 -17.85 -7.62
CA THR A 230 -2.85 -18.94 -8.39
C THR A 230 -1.98 -19.38 -9.57
N GLU A 231 -1.44 -18.42 -10.34
CA GLU A 231 -0.56 -18.72 -11.47
C GLU A 231 0.78 -19.32 -11.01
N MET A 232 1.38 -18.78 -9.95
CA MET A 232 2.58 -19.34 -9.33
C MET A 232 2.37 -20.81 -8.94
N HIS A 233 1.26 -21.14 -8.27
CA HIS A 233 0.92 -22.52 -7.93
C HIS A 233 0.66 -23.39 -9.17
N SER A 234 0.08 -22.83 -10.23
CA SER A 234 -0.09 -23.53 -11.50
C SER A 234 1.25 -23.94 -12.10
N TYR A 235 2.26 -23.07 -12.07
CA TYR A 235 3.61 -23.39 -12.54
C TYR A 235 4.27 -24.49 -11.71
N ILE A 236 4.11 -24.45 -10.38
CA ILE A 236 4.58 -25.52 -9.49
C ILE A 236 3.93 -26.86 -9.87
N GLY A 237 2.61 -26.89 -10.05
CA GLY A 237 1.88 -28.11 -10.43
C GLY A 237 2.29 -28.67 -11.79
N LYS A 238 2.81 -27.83 -12.69
CA LYS A 238 3.35 -28.22 -14.00
C LYS A 238 4.84 -28.59 -13.95
N GLY A 239 5.49 -28.47 -12.81
CA GLY A 239 6.94 -28.68 -12.66
C GLY A 239 7.80 -27.55 -13.23
N ASP A 240 7.22 -26.42 -13.63
CA ASP A 240 7.96 -25.25 -14.12
C ASP A 240 8.43 -24.38 -12.95
N LEU A 241 9.41 -24.90 -12.21
CA LEU A 241 9.91 -24.27 -10.98
C LEU A 241 10.57 -22.91 -11.27
N ARG A 242 11.09 -22.71 -12.49
CA ARG A 242 11.70 -21.44 -12.91
C ARG A 242 10.65 -20.35 -13.10
N ALA A 243 9.53 -20.67 -13.74
CA ALA A 243 8.41 -19.73 -13.85
C ALA A 243 7.82 -19.40 -12.48
N ALA A 244 7.60 -20.42 -11.63
CA ALA A 244 7.10 -20.25 -10.28
C ALA A 244 8.03 -19.37 -9.42
N GLU A 245 9.35 -19.60 -9.50
CA GLU A 245 10.32 -18.76 -8.79
C GLU A 245 10.29 -17.31 -9.27
N PHE A 246 10.29 -17.09 -10.60
CA PHE A 246 10.22 -15.74 -11.16
C PHE A 246 8.95 -15.01 -10.73
N GLU A 247 7.78 -15.65 -10.82
CA GLU A 247 6.51 -15.04 -10.45
C GLU A 247 6.41 -14.78 -8.94
N GLY A 248 6.86 -15.73 -8.11
CA GLY A 248 6.89 -15.56 -6.65
C GLY A 248 7.76 -14.38 -6.23
N ARG A 249 8.98 -14.27 -6.79
CA ARG A 249 9.87 -13.13 -6.51
C ARG A 249 9.29 -11.81 -7.04
N LEU A 250 8.72 -11.80 -8.25
CA LEU A 250 8.03 -10.64 -8.81
C LEU A 250 6.90 -10.16 -7.91
N LEU A 251 6.04 -11.06 -7.44
CA LEU A 251 4.94 -10.76 -6.53
C LEU A 251 5.44 -10.10 -5.25
N ILE A 252 6.43 -10.73 -4.59
CA ILE A 252 6.94 -10.28 -3.29
C ILE A 252 7.66 -8.94 -3.42
N ASP A 253 8.61 -8.82 -4.35
CA ASP A 253 9.41 -7.61 -4.50
C ASP A 253 8.54 -6.43 -4.92
N PHE A 254 7.55 -6.68 -5.77
CA PHE A 254 6.61 -5.65 -6.18
C PHE A 254 5.74 -5.17 -5.02
N ALA A 255 5.19 -6.08 -4.22
CA ALA A 255 4.40 -5.72 -3.04
C ALA A 255 5.22 -4.92 -2.02
N ASN A 256 6.49 -5.26 -1.84
CA ASN A 256 7.37 -4.55 -0.92
C ASN A 256 7.58 -3.08 -1.29
N TYR A 257 7.55 -2.70 -2.58
CA TYR A 257 7.58 -1.28 -2.97
C TYR A 257 6.34 -0.53 -2.47
N TYR A 258 5.15 -1.09 -2.71
CA TYR A 258 3.90 -0.49 -2.26
C TYR A 258 3.84 -0.36 -0.73
N PHE A 259 4.17 -1.44 -0.02
CA PHE A 259 4.16 -1.48 1.43
C PHE A 259 5.11 -0.47 2.06
N ARG A 260 6.35 -0.35 1.55
CA ARG A 260 7.30 0.66 2.04
C ARG A 260 6.76 2.08 1.86
N ALA A 261 6.21 2.38 0.68
CA ALA A 261 5.64 3.69 0.41
C ALA A 261 4.45 3.99 1.33
N PHE A 262 3.55 3.02 1.50
CA PHE A 262 2.38 3.14 2.37
C PHE A 262 2.78 3.34 3.84
N ASP A 263 3.72 2.55 4.36
CA ASP A 263 4.15 2.63 5.76
C ASP A 263 4.84 3.96 6.06
N ALA A 264 5.74 4.41 5.18
CA ALA A 264 6.39 5.70 5.30
C ALA A 264 5.36 6.84 5.30
N TYR A 265 4.39 6.79 4.38
CA TYR A 265 3.33 7.78 4.31
C TYR A 265 2.44 7.77 5.56
N ALA A 266 2.03 6.58 6.03
CA ALA A 266 1.21 6.41 7.23
C ALA A 266 1.93 6.88 8.51
N ALA A 267 3.26 6.75 8.55
CA ALA A 267 4.10 7.30 9.61
C ALA A 267 4.36 8.81 9.46
N GLY A 268 3.94 9.45 8.37
CA GLY A 268 4.23 10.86 8.10
C GLY A 268 5.69 11.13 7.71
N ASP A 269 6.48 10.09 7.40
CA ASP A 269 7.82 10.23 6.85
C ASP A 269 7.74 10.47 5.34
N LEU A 270 7.28 11.66 4.95
CA LEU A 270 7.04 12.01 3.56
C LEU A 270 8.31 12.02 2.71
N GLN A 271 9.49 12.15 3.32
CA GLN A 271 10.77 12.12 2.60
C GLN A 271 11.11 10.72 2.10
N ALA A 272 10.69 9.68 2.83
CA ALA A 272 10.85 8.28 2.42
C ALA A 272 9.77 7.80 1.43
N VAL A 273 8.73 8.60 1.15
CA VAL A 273 7.68 8.23 0.19
C VAL A 273 8.04 8.75 -1.20
N PRO A 274 8.12 7.88 -2.23
CA PRO A 274 8.27 8.34 -3.61
C PRO A 274 7.18 9.33 -3.98
N GLU A 275 7.54 10.39 -4.70
CA GLU A 275 6.62 11.49 -5.02
C GLU A 275 5.35 11.06 -5.78
N VAL A 276 5.49 10.06 -6.67
CA VAL A 276 4.37 9.42 -7.36
C VAL A 276 3.41 8.70 -6.42
N TRP A 277 3.94 8.06 -5.36
CA TRP A 277 3.13 7.43 -4.32
C TRP A 277 2.47 8.46 -3.40
N ARG A 278 3.20 9.54 -3.02
CA ARG A 278 2.60 10.66 -2.25
C ARG A 278 1.38 11.20 -2.97
N SER A 279 1.49 11.40 -4.28
CA SER A 279 0.40 11.87 -5.14
C SER A 279 -0.86 11.00 -5.03
N ALA A 280 -0.70 9.67 -5.10
CA ALA A 280 -1.81 8.72 -4.96
C ALA A 280 -2.41 8.72 -3.55
N PHE A 281 -1.57 8.74 -2.51
CA PHE A 281 -2.04 8.73 -1.13
C PHE A 281 -2.73 10.03 -0.71
N ASP A 282 -2.23 11.18 -1.18
CA ASP A 282 -2.84 12.49 -0.97
C ASP A 282 -4.22 12.56 -1.62
N ALA A 283 -4.40 12.01 -2.83
CA ALA A 283 -5.71 11.92 -3.47
C ALA A 283 -6.70 11.13 -2.61
N GLY A 284 -6.27 9.99 -2.03
CA GLY A 284 -7.07 9.21 -1.08
C GLY A 284 -7.47 10.00 0.16
N ARG A 285 -6.55 10.76 0.75
CA ARG A 285 -6.83 11.62 1.91
C ARG A 285 -7.75 12.79 1.60
N LEU A 286 -7.57 13.44 0.44
CA LEU A 286 -8.42 14.55 0.03
C LEU A 286 -9.85 14.10 -0.23
N ALA A 287 -10.04 12.90 -0.80
CA ALA A 287 -11.36 12.29 -1.00
C ALA A 287 -12.09 12.02 0.33
N GLU A 288 -11.35 11.62 1.38
CA GLU A 288 -11.89 11.48 2.74
C GLU A 288 -12.37 12.84 3.30
N LEU A 289 -11.58 13.91 3.13
CA LEU A 289 -11.86 15.23 3.71
C LEU A 289 -12.98 16.00 3.01
N ARG A 290 -13.11 15.87 1.69
CA ARG A 290 -14.02 16.71 0.88
C ARG A 290 -15.41 16.11 0.65
N GLY A 291 -15.67 14.93 1.20
CA GLY A 291 -16.81 14.11 0.78
C GLY A 291 -16.53 13.46 -0.59
N TYR A 292 -17.27 12.40 -0.94
CA TYR A 292 -16.88 11.46 -2.00
C TYR A 292 -17.56 11.75 -3.35
N PRO A 293 -16.90 12.41 -4.32
CA PRO A 293 -17.36 12.42 -5.69
C PRO A 293 -16.83 11.19 -6.44
N ALA A 294 -17.63 10.60 -7.35
CA ALA A 294 -17.26 9.39 -8.07
C ALA A 294 -15.92 9.46 -8.85
N TRP A 295 -15.45 10.66 -9.21
CA TRP A 295 -14.16 10.85 -9.87
C TRP A 295 -12.95 10.62 -8.96
N SER A 296 -13.12 10.68 -7.63
CA SER A 296 -12.01 10.42 -6.71
C SER A 296 -11.55 8.97 -6.77
N THR A 297 -12.44 8.00 -6.98
CA THR A 297 -12.06 6.59 -7.13
C THR A 297 -11.21 6.38 -8.37
N THR A 298 -11.64 6.94 -9.51
CA THR A 298 -10.92 6.87 -10.78
C THR A 298 -9.54 7.51 -10.67
N GLU A 299 -9.44 8.69 -10.06
CA GLU A 299 -8.17 9.38 -9.84
C GLU A 299 -7.24 8.57 -8.93
N ILE A 300 -7.73 8.07 -7.79
CA ILE A 300 -6.94 7.27 -6.84
C ILE A 300 -6.42 6.00 -7.51
N VAL A 301 -7.28 5.27 -8.22
CA VAL A 301 -6.88 4.05 -8.95
C VAL A 301 -5.84 4.41 -10.01
N GLY A 302 -6.07 5.44 -10.81
CA GLY A 302 -5.14 5.85 -11.86
C GLY A 302 -3.77 6.27 -11.33
N LEU A 303 -3.72 7.11 -10.29
CA LEU A 303 -2.48 7.53 -9.65
C LEU A 303 -1.74 6.35 -9.03
N SER A 304 -2.46 5.43 -8.38
CA SER A 304 -1.85 4.24 -7.78
C SER A 304 -1.34 3.27 -8.84
N MET A 305 -2.02 3.13 -9.99
CA MET A 305 -1.53 2.35 -11.12
C MET A 305 -0.26 2.95 -11.73
N VAL A 306 -0.17 4.27 -11.84
CA VAL A 306 1.05 4.94 -12.31
C VAL A 306 2.20 4.73 -11.32
N ALA A 307 1.97 4.95 -10.03
CA ALA A 307 2.99 4.76 -8.99
C ALA A 307 3.46 3.29 -8.94
N HIS A 308 2.53 2.34 -8.97
CA HIS A 308 2.90 0.94 -8.86
C HIS A 308 3.46 0.39 -10.18
N ILE A 309 2.74 0.51 -11.29
CA ILE A 309 3.14 -0.13 -12.53
C ILE A 309 4.26 0.65 -13.24
N VAL A 310 4.15 1.98 -13.37
CA VAL A 310 5.12 2.73 -14.18
C VAL A 310 6.39 3.05 -13.39
N HIS A 311 6.27 3.31 -12.09
CA HIS A 311 7.43 3.61 -11.26
C HIS A 311 8.04 2.36 -10.62
N ASP A 312 7.29 1.54 -9.88
CA ASP A 312 7.90 0.44 -9.11
C ASP A 312 8.32 -0.76 -9.98
N LEU A 313 7.46 -1.20 -10.91
CA LEU A 313 7.67 -2.44 -11.69
C LEU A 313 8.99 -2.45 -12.49
N PRO A 314 9.43 -1.35 -13.14
CA PRO A 314 10.72 -1.34 -13.81
C PRO A 314 11.90 -1.68 -12.90
N PHE A 315 11.91 -1.16 -11.67
CA PHE A 315 12.95 -1.45 -10.70
C PHE A 315 12.91 -2.91 -10.24
N VAL A 316 11.70 -3.45 -10.04
CA VAL A 316 11.54 -4.86 -9.70
C VAL A 316 12.06 -5.75 -10.82
N LEU A 317 11.61 -5.53 -12.06
CA LEU A 317 12.07 -6.32 -13.22
C LEU A 317 13.59 -6.26 -13.39
N LYS A 318 14.19 -5.07 -13.23
CA LYS A 318 15.64 -4.91 -13.29
C LYS A 318 16.35 -5.69 -12.18
N ASN A 319 15.84 -5.63 -10.94
CA ASN A 319 16.41 -6.35 -9.80
C ASN A 319 16.28 -7.87 -9.91
N LEU A 320 15.25 -8.36 -10.61
CA LEU A 320 15.08 -9.78 -10.92
C LEU A 320 15.96 -10.26 -12.08
N GLY A 321 16.68 -9.34 -12.76
CA GLY A 321 17.45 -9.67 -13.96
C GLY A 321 16.56 -10.02 -15.16
N PHE A 322 15.34 -9.48 -15.23
CA PHE A 322 14.43 -9.72 -16.34
C PHE A 322 15.08 -9.30 -17.67
N ASN A 323 15.09 -10.22 -18.63
CA ASN A 323 15.58 -10.00 -19.98
C ASN A 323 14.48 -10.41 -20.98
N SER A 324 14.08 -9.53 -21.89
CA SER A 324 13.06 -9.87 -22.89
C SER A 324 13.53 -10.90 -23.92
N GLN A 325 14.85 -11.10 -24.05
CA GLN A 325 15.42 -12.13 -24.90
C GLN A 325 15.32 -13.53 -24.29
N ASP A 326 15.06 -13.62 -22.98
CA ASP A 326 14.74 -14.87 -22.31
C ASP A 326 13.29 -15.26 -22.64
N THR A 327 13.12 -16.00 -23.74
CA THR A 327 11.81 -16.32 -24.31
C THR A 327 10.86 -16.98 -23.31
N HIS A 328 11.39 -17.81 -22.41
CA HIS A 328 10.60 -18.48 -21.36
C HIS A 328 10.04 -17.49 -20.34
N ILE A 329 10.92 -16.73 -19.68
CA ILE A 329 10.50 -15.75 -18.66
C ILE A 329 9.68 -14.62 -19.28
N ASN A 330 9.98 -14.24 -20.52
CA ASN A 330 9.16 -13.28 -21.25
C ASN A 330 7.74 -13.82 -21.48
N ALA A 331 7.60 -15.09 -21.86
CA ALA A 331 6.29 -15.73 -22.03
C ALA A 331 5.52 -15.83 -20.71
N VAL A 332 6.20 -16.15 -19.59
CA VAL A 332 5.61 -16.15 -18.24
C VAL A 332 5.08 -14.75 -17.88
N TYR A 333 5.88 -13.70 -18.11
CA TYR A 333 5.46 -12.32 -17.87
C TYR A 333 4.24 -11.92 -18.74
N ASP A 334 4.26 -12.26 -20.02
CA ASP A 334 3.18 -11.93 -20.96
C ASP A 334 1.90 -12.75 -20.69
N HIS A 335 2.03 -13.99 -20.25
CA HIS A 335 0.92 -14.83 -19.77
C HIS A 335 0.26 -14.22 -18.53
N PHE A 336 1.05 -13.83 -17.52
CA PHE A 336 0.54 -13.16 -16.33
C PHE A 336 -0.18 -11.85 -16.67
N ASN A 337 0.32 -11.07 -17.64
CA ASN A 337 -0.37 -9.85 -18.09
C ASN A 337 -1.78 -10.16 -18.62
N THR A 338 -1.92 -11.26 -19.36
CA THR A 338 -3.21 -11.69 -19.91
C THR A 338 -4.14 -12.15 -18.77
N ALA A 339 -3.61 -12.89 -17.81
CA ALA A 339 -4.33 -13.32 -16.61
C ALA A 339 -4.79 -12.15 -15.73
N LEU A 340 -4.09 -11.01 -15.72
CA LEU A 340 -4.53 -9.81 -14.99
C LEU A 340 -5.68 -9.08 -15.68
N ILE A 341 -5.73 -9.09 -17.01
CA ILE A 341 -6.82 -8.45 -17.77
C ILE A 341 -8.16 -9.14 -17.44
N SER A 342 -8.16 -10.46 -17.24
CA SER A 342 -9.37 -11.21 -16.86
C SER A 342 -9.89 -10.88 -15.45
N GLU A 343 -9.09 -10.22 -14.61
CA GLU A 343 -9.52 -9.84 -13.25
C GLU A 343 -10.30 -8.53 -13.19
N LYS A 344 -10.52 -7.85 -14.33
CA LYS A 344 -11.18 -6.54 -14.40
C LYS A 344 -12.50 -6.51 -13.61
N ASP A 345 -13.38 -7.48 -13.81
CA ASP A 345 -14.70 -7.48 -13.17
C ASP A 345 -14.60 -7.76 -11.66
N ARG A 346 -13.67 -8.63 -11.24
CA ARG A 346 -13.39 -8.89 -9.82
C ARG A 346 -12.82 -7.66 -9.13
N ILE A 347 -11.96 -6.91 -9.82
CA ILE A 347 -11.41 -5.63 -9.33
C ILE A 347 -12.54 -4.60 -9.17
N ILE A 348 -13.39 -4.41 -10.20
CA ILE A 348 -14.55 -3.50 -10.11
C ILE A 348 -15.42 -3.88 -8.92
N GLY A 349 -15.77 -5.17 -8.82
CA GLY A 349 -16.64 -5.67 -7.75
C GLY A 349 -16.04 -5.44 -6.35
N ALA A 350 -14.73 -5.67 -6.18
CA ALA A 350 -14.04 -5.45 -4.91
C ALA A 350 -14.05 -3.96 -4.51
N ILE A 351 -13.74 -3.06 -5.43
CA ILE A 351 -13.75 -1.62 -5.16
C ILE A 351 -15.19 -1.14 -4.91
N ALA A 352 -16.14 -1.54 -5.76
CA ALA A 352 -17.54 -1.14 -5.66
C ALA A 352 -18.17 -1.52 -4.32
N LYS A 353 -17.86 -2.72 -3.82
CA LYS A 353 -18.36 -3.22 -2.55
C LYS A 353 -17.90 -2.39 -1.35
N ALA A 354 -16.65 -1.92 -1.35
CA ALA A 354 -16.04 -1.27 -0.19
C ALA A 354 -16.08 0.26 -0.25
N TYR A 355 -16.03 0.83 -1.46
CA TYR A 355 -15.82 2.26 -1.69
C TYR A 355 -16.80 2.86 -2.71
N GLY A 356 -17.83 2.13 -3.13
CA GLY A 356 -18.83 2.61 -4.09
C GLY A 356 -18.36 2.55 -5.56
N PRO A 357 -19.26 2.89 -6.49
CA PRO A 357 -19.07 2.63 -7.92
C PRO A 357 -17.79 3.29 -8.45
N THR A 358 -17.07 2.56 -9.30
CA THR A 358 -15.90 3.04 -10.03
C THR A 358 -16.22 3.01 -11.51
N ASP A 359 -15.94 4.10 -12.22
CA ASP A 359 -16.07 4.14 -13.68
C ASP A 359 -14.73 3.77 -14.34
N LEU A 360 -14.50 2.46 -14.51
CA LEU A 360 -13.31 1.96 -15.21
C LEU A 360 -13.25 2.38 -16.67
N ALA A 361 -14.39 2.63 -17.33
CA ALA A 361 -14.39 3.11 -18.71
C ALA A 361 -13.84 4.55 -18.79
N ARG A 362 -14.21 5.42 -17.83
CA ARG A 362 -13.58 6.73 -17.65
C ARG A 362 -12.11 6.59 -17.31
N LEU A 363 -11.72 5.67 -16.44
CA LEU A 363 -10.31 5.42 -16.11
C LEU A 363 -9.50 5.03 -17.35
N GLU A 364 -10.01 4.07 -18.13
CA GLU A 364 -9.37 3.59 -19.36
C GLU A 364 -9.26 4.73 -20.37
N LYS A 365 -10.33 5.48 -20.60
CA LYS A 365 -10.31 6.66 -21.49
C LYS A 365 -9.29 7.68 -21.03
N ALA A 366 -9.33 8.03 -19.75
CA ALA A 366 -8.43 8.98 -19.11
C ALA A 366 -6.97 8.57 -19.31
N LEU A 367 -6.61 7.34 -18.92
CA LEU A 367 -5.23 6.89 -19.03
C LEU A 367 -4.79 6.65 -20.48
N ASN A 368 -5.67 6.23 -21.37
CA ASN A 368 -5.35 6.17 -22.80
C ASN A 368 -5.05 7.57 -23.36
N THR A 369 -5.83 8.58 -22.96
CA THR A 369 -5.52 9.99 -23.25
C THR A 369 -4.21 10.41 -22.60
N ALA A 370 -3.89 9.95 -21.39
CA ALA A 370 -2.64 10.24 -20.69
C ALA A 370 -1.41 9.52 -21.27
N LEU A 371 -1.60 8.41 -21.96
CA LEU A 371 -0.56 7.62 -22.62
C LEU A 371 -0.39 7.99 -24.10
N ALA A 372 -1.35 8.73 -24.67
CA ALA A 372 -1.25 9.22 -26.04
C ALA A 372 0.07 9.99 -26.23
N PRO A 373 0.77 9.76 -27.36
CA PRO A 373 1.97 10.50 -27.71
C PRO A 373 1.72 12.00 -27.56
N LEU A 374 2.72 12.72 -27.07
CA LEU A 374 2.68 14.18 -27.16
C LEU A 374 2.64 14.57 -28.64
N PRO A 375 2.00 15.69 -29.01
CA PRO A 375 2.02 16.19 -30.38
C PRO A 375 3.46 16.24 -30.90
N GLY A 376 3.76 15.54 -32.00
CA GLY A 376 5.09 15.46 -32.61
C GLY A 376 5.95 14.25 -32.20
N ALA A 377 5.51 13.40 -31.29
CA ALA A 377 6.18 12.12 -30.99
C ALA A 377 5.71 11.01 -31.94
N ASN A 378 6.59 10.04 -32.24
CA ASN A 378 6.25 8.86 -33.03
C ASN A 378 4.95 8.21 -32.49
N PRO A 379 4.05 7.74 -33.38
CA PRO A 379 2.80 7.15 -32.94
C PRO A 379 3.07 6.00 -31.99
N ALA A 380 2.41 6.02 -30.84
CA ALA A 380 2.46 4.92 -29.90
C ALA A 380 1.98 3.65 -30.60
N PRO A 381 2.58 2.48 -30.32
CA PRO A 381 2.04 1.22 -30.81
C PRO A 381 0.56 1.12 -30.42
N LYS A 382 -0.27 0.59 -31.34
CA LYS A 382 -1.70 0.38 -31.08
C LYS A 382 -1.87 -0.34 -29.75
N ILE A 383 -2.67 0.22 -28.85
CA ILE A 383 -2.99 -0.37 -27.54
C ILE A 383 -4.00 -1.50 -27.77
N GLU A 384 -3.56 -2.62 -28.35
CA GLU A 384 -4.44 -3.73 -28.72
C GLU A 384 -4.90 -4.57 -27.51
N LYS A 385 -4.27 -4.38 -26.34
CA LYS A 385 -4.50 -5.22 -25.15
C LYS A 385 -4.95 -4.43 -23.91
N GLY A 386 -5.52 -3.25 -24.09
CA GLY A 386 -6.06 -2.42 -23.01
C GLY A 386 -5.02 -1.72 -22.12
N LEU A 387 -5.52 -0.94 -21.14
CA LEU A 387 -4.74 -0.04 -20.29
C LEU A 387 -3.62 -0.75 -19.49
N PHE A 388 -3.96 -1.82 -18.76
CA PHE A 388 -3.00 -2.53 -17.92
C PHE A 388 -1.80 -3.04 -18.73
N SER A 389 -2.07 -3.58 -19.92
CA SER A 389 -1.02 -4.03 -20.85
C SER A 389 -0.14 -2.87 -21.32
N ALA A 390 -0.72 -1.71 -21.62
CA ALA A 390 0.04 -0.55 -22.05
C ALA A 390 1.03 -0.08 -20.96
N LEU A 391 0.57 0.04 -19.72
CA LEU A 391 1.41 0.44 -18.58
C LEU A 391 2.49 -0.61 -18.29
N ARG A 392 2.15 -1.90 -18.33
CA ARG A 392 3.12 -2.98 -18.09
C ARG A 392 4.15 -3.13 -19.21
N ASN A 393 3.76 -2.87 -20.46
CA ASN A 393 4.69 -2.80 -21.58
C ASN A 393 5.61 -1.58 -21.49
N LEU A 394 5.09 -0.43 -21.04
CA LEU A 394 5.92 0.73 -20.74
C LEU A 394 6.94 0.40 -19.64
N ALA A 395 6.50 -0.25 -18.56
CA ALA A 395 7.38 -0.66 -17.47
C ALA A 395 8.46 -1.66 -17.91
N LYS A 396 8.07 -2.64 -18.74
CA LYS A 396 8.97 -3.62 -19.35
C LYS A 396 10.04 -2.97 -20.23
N ARG A 397 9.70 -1.95 -21.03
CA ARG A 397 10.70 -1.19 -21.80
C ARG A 397 11.60 -0.36 -20.88
N ALA A 398 10.99 0.30 -19.89
CA ALA A 398 11.70 1.15 -18.96
C ALA A 398 12.72 0.38 -18.10
N SER A 399 12.46 -0.88 -17.74
CA SER A 399 13.43 -1.72 -17.02
C SER A 399 14.69 -2.05 -17.84
N GLN A 400 14.59 -1.99 -19.17
CA GLN A 400 15.66 -2.35 -20.10
C GLN A 400 16.50 -1.16 -20.56
N GLN A 401 15.87 0.01 -20.70
CA GLN A 401 16.44 1.14 -21.43
C GLN A 401 16.79 2.33 -20.55
N ASN A 402 16.12 2.50 -19.41
CA ASN A 402 16.08 3.81 -18.76
C ASN A 402 16.91 3.85 -17.48
N ASN A 403 17.47 5.02 -17.20
CA ASN A 403 18.05 5.30 -15.89
C ASN A 403 16.91 5.51 -14.85
N PRO A 404 17.17 5.33 -13.54
CA PRO A 404 16.17 5.53 -12.49
C PRO A 404 15.46 6.89 -12.50
N SER A 405 16.17 7.97 -12.89
CA SER A 405 15.60 9.31 -12.94
C SER A 405 14.57 9.48 -14.06
N GLU A 406 14.77 8.84 -15.21
CA GLU A 406 13.85 8.90 -16.33
C GLU A 406 12.55 8.14 -16.03
N ILE A 407 12.64 6.97 -15.39
CA ILE A 407 11.48 6.20 -14.92
C ILE A 407 10.61 7.07 -14.01
N ARG A 408 11.26 7.77 -13.06
CA ARG A 408 10.58 8.73 -12.17
C ARG A 408 9.92 9.86 -12.96
N GLN A 409 10.61 10.47 -13.91
CA GLN A 409 10.05 11.59 -14.70
C GLN A 409 8.87 11.15 -15.59
N ILE A 410 8.92 9.95 -16.17
CA ILE A 410 7.81 9.38 -16.92
C ILE A 410 6.59 9.19 -16.00
N ALA A 411 6.80 8.59 -14.83
CA ALA A 411 5.73 8.35 -13.89
C ALA A 411 5.11 9.66 -13.37
N LEU A 412 5.92 10.68 -13.04
CA LEU A 412 5.43 11.99 -12.61
C LEU A 412 4.58 12.68 -13.70
N ARG A 413 5.06 12.70 -14.96
CA ARG A 413 4.28 13.27 -16.07
C ARG A 413 2.95 12.55 -16.29
N LEU A 414 2.92 11.22 -16.13
CA LEU A 414 1.69 10.46 -16.22
C LEU A 414 0.76 10.75 -15.04
N SER A 415 1.29 10.88 -13.81
CA SER A 415 0.49 11.29 -12.64
C SER A 415 -0.15 12.66 -12.84
N ASP A 416 0.58 13.64 -13.38
CA ASP A 416 0.04 14.96 -13.67
C ASP A 416 -1.06 14.89 -14.73
N ARG A 417 -0.88 14.10 -15.79
CA ARG A 417 -1.95 13.87 -16.77
C ARG A 417 -3.17 13.21 -16.13
N VAL A 418 -3.00 12.24 -15.23
CA VAL A 418 -4.12 11.60 -14.50
C VAL A 418 -4.91 12.64 -13.68
N ARG A 419 -4.23 13.56 -13.02
CA ARG A 419 -4.86 14.64 -12.22
C ARG A 419 -5.63 15.65 -13.07
N ILE A 420 -5.11 15.96 -14.25
CA ILE A 420 -5.67 16.99 -15.15
C ILE A 420 -6.90 16.47 -15.91
N LEU A 421 -7.17 15.16 -15.87
CA LEU A 421 -8.30 14.60 -16.58
C LEU A 421 -9.61 15.07 -15.95
N PRO A 422 -10.45 15.79 -16.72
CA PRO A 422 -11.59 16.48 -16.16
C PRO A 422 -12.62 15.48 -15.63
N GLY A 423 -12.93 15.62 -14.34
CA GLY A 423 -14.28 15.49 -13.80
C GLY A 423 -15.11 16.77 -14.01
N GLY A 424 -14.67 17.69 -14.89
CA GLY A 424 -15.39 18.90 -15.29
C GLY A 424 -16.16 18.69 -16.59
N ASN A 425 -17.28 17.98 -16.49
CA ASN A 425 -18.60 18.32 -17.02
C ASN A 425 -19.56 17.16 -16.74
#